data_AF-A0A7C4EMH0-F1
#
_entry.id   AF-A0A7C4EMH0-F1
#
_cell.length_a   1.000
_cell.length_b   1.000
_cell.length_c   1.000
_cell.angle_alpha   90.00
_cell.angle_beta   90.00
_cell.angle_gamma   90.00
#
_symmetry.space_group_name_H-M   'P 1'
#
loop_
_entity.id
_entity.type
_entity.pdbx_description
1 polymer ?
#
loop_
_entity_poly.entity_id
_entity_poly.type
_entity_poly.pdbx_seq_one_letter_code
_entity_poly.pdbx_strand_id
1 'polypeptide(L)'
;MTETATPRWSGKSQAMFETMLGEVPEAMRPVFREKLMAIILQKAGNGEVTEQQVTAVVQEIVPEPFKSTILKKFKEIGDFDIKIIDQIIQRRGASQESLMYILHDIQDEIGYIPVEALRAVSTKCTIPLSTVYNVVTFYKAFKTQKPAQHTIKICCGTACALKDTHGLQHEIESKFGHAATVRLEKTLCFGCCDCAPAIEVDGTVYTGDAARAKIETLA
;
A
#
# COMPACT_ATOMS: atom_id res chain seq x y z
N MET A 1 6.70 43.69 -9.96
CA MET A 1 6.31 43.76 -8.53
C MET A 1 4.81 43.58 -8.49
N THR A 2 4.33 42.34 -8.45
CA THR A 2 2.90 42.02 -8.35
C THR A 2 2.62 41.64 -6.90
N GLU A 3 1.95 42.52 -6.16
CA GLU A 3 1.45 42.25 -4.81
C GLU A 3 0.61 40.98 -4.81
N THR A 4 1.14 39.92 -4.21
CA THR A 4 0.38 38.70 -3.92
C THR A 4 -0.65 39.01 -2.85
N ALA A 5 -1.92 39.07 -3.23
CA ALA A 5 -3.04 39.24 -2.33
C ALA A 5 -3.04 38.15 -1.25
N THR A 6 -2.73 38.53 -0.01
CA THR A 6 -2.76 37.64 1.15
C THR A 6 -4.22 37.42 1.59
N PRO A 7 -4.73 36.17 1.58
CA PRO A 7 -6.10 35.91 2.04
C PRO A 7 -6.26 36.18 3.54
N ARG A 8 -7.42 36.73 3.94
CA ARG A 8 -7.81 36.89 5.35
C ARG A 8 -8.36 35.57 5.88
N TRP A 9 -7.61 34.93 6.76
CA TRP A 9 -7.95 33.68 7.43
C TRP A 9 -8.71 33.95 8.72
N SER A 10 -9.76 33.17 9.02
CA SER A 10 -10.45 33.21 10.32
C SER A 10 -10.22 31.92 11.12
N GLY A 11 -10.10 32.04 12.45
CA GLY A 11 -10.02 30.89 13.36
C GLY A 11 -8.80 29.97 13.14
N LYS A 12 -9.02 28.65 13.13
CA LYS A 12 -7.97 27.63 12.98
C LYS A 12 -7.63 27.29 11.53
N SER A 13 -8.27 27.96 10.57
CA SER A 13 -8.21 27.64 9.15
C SER A 13 -6.79 27.69 8.56
N GLN A 14 -5.96 28.63 9.02
CA GLN A 14 -4.55 28.72 8.58
C GLN A 14 -3.72 27.53 9.06
N ALA A 15 -3.85 27.16 10.34
CA ALA A 15 -3.13 26.02 10.91
C ALA A 15 -3.57 24.69 10.27
N MET A 16 -4.85 24.57 9.94
CA MET A 16 -5.39 23.39 9.23
C MET A 16 -4.82 23.26 7.82
N PHE A 17 -4.72 24.39 7.10
CA PHE A 17 -4.14 24.43 5.76
C PHE A 17 -2.62 24.13 5.76
N GLU A 18 -1.88 24.66 6.73
CA GLU A 18 -0.44 24.40 6.87
C GLU A 18 -0.15 22.95 7.27
N THR A 19 -0.94 22.37 8.18
CA THR A 19 -0.86 20.95 8.55
C THR A 19 -1.09 20.06 7.33
N MET A 20 -2.09 20.40 6.51
CA MET A 20 -2.40 19.68 5.28
C MET A 20 -1.27 19.78 4.24
N LEU A 21 -0.63 20.94 4.08
CA LEU A 21 0.53 21.10 3.21
C LEU A 21 1.78 20.35 3.71
N GLY A 22 1.86 20.07 5.02
CA GLY A 22 2.91 19.24 5.62
C GLY A 22 2.89 17.81 5.11
N GLU A 23 1.70 17.27 4.84
CA GLU A 23 1.46 15.92 4.29
C GLU A 23 1.80 15.81 2.78
N VAL A 24 2.00 16.96 2.10
CA VAL A 24 2.35 17.01 0.68
C VAL A 24 3.89 16.97 0.52
N PRO A 25 4.43 16.14 -0.39
CA PRO A 25 5.88 16.07 -0.65
C PRO A 25 6.49 17.43 -0.98
N GLU A 26 7.68 17.70 -0.43
CA GLU A 26 8.38 19.00 -0.50
C GLU A 26 8.47 19.61 -1.90
N ALA A 27 8.78 18.78 -2.89
CA ALA A 27 8.94 19.19 -4.27
C ALA A 27 7.66 19.79 -4.91
N MET A 28 6.48 19.46 -4.36
CA MET A 28 5.19 19.93 -4.88
C MET A 28 4.53 20.99 -4.02
N ARG A 29 5.03 21.24 -2.79
CA ARG A 29 4.51 22.29 -1.90
C ARG A 29 4.35 23.67 -2.56
N PRO A 30 5.32 24.21 -3.33
CA PRO A 30 5.17 25.55 -3.92
C PRO A 30 4.09 25.59 -5.01
N VAL A 31 4.07 24.60 -5.90
CA VAL A 31 3.10 24.53 -7.02
C VAL A 31 1.68 24.26 -6.52
N PHE A 32 1.55 23.42 -5.49
CA PHE A 32 0.26 23.05 -4.90
C PHE A 32 -0.30 24.19 -4.05
N ARG A 33 0.56 24.88 -3.28
CA ARG A 33 0.19 26.09 -2.52
C ARG A 33 -0.31 27.20 -3.45
N GLU A 34 0.38 27.48 -4.55
CA GLU A 34 -0.01 28.55 -5.48
C GLU A 34 -1.39 28.30 -6.10
N LYS A 35 -1.64 27.07 -6.57
CA LYS A 35 -2.94 26.69 -7.15
C LYS A 35 -4.07 26.66 -6.13
N LEU A 36 -3.82 26.17 -4.92
CA LEU A 36 -4.81 26.17 -3.83
C LEU A 36 -5.15 27.60 -3.39
N MET A 37 -4.15 28.47 -3.29
CA MET A 37 -4.35 29.88 -2.95
C MET A 37 -5.15 30.62 -4.02
N ALA A 38 -4.86 30.39 -5.30
CA ALA A 38 -5.62 30.99 -6.40
C ALA A 38 -7.11 30.60 -6.35
N ILE A 39 -7.40 29.33 -6.05
CA ILE A 39 -8.78 28.81 -6.01
C ILE A 39 -9.51 29.22 -4.72
N ILE A 40 -8.81 29.29 -3.59
CA ILE A 40 -9.36 29.83 -2.33
C ILE A 40 -9.72 31.31 -2.51
N LEU A 41 -8.87 32.11 -3.14
CA LEU A 41 -9.16 33.52 -3.43
C LEU A 41 -10.33 33.68 -4.43
N GLN A 42 -10.40 32.81 -5.44
CA GLN A 42 -11.49 32.82 -6.42
C GLN A 42 -12.85 32.45 -5.81
N LYS A 43 -12.89 31.46 -4.90
CA LYS A 43 -14.11 31.07 -4.18
C LYS A 43 -14.45 32.00 -3.01
N ALA A 44 -13.47 32.71 -2.45
CA ALA A 44 -13.67 33.64 -1.35
C ALA A 44 -14.25 34.99 -1.80
N GLY A 45 -14.02 35.43 -3.04
CA GLY A 45 -14.75 36.56 -3.66
C GLY A 45 -14.72 37.92 -2.91
N ASN A 46 -13.83 38.09 -1.92
CA ASN A 46 -13.70 39.18 -0.91
C ASN A 46 -14.26 38.92 0.51
N GLY A 47 -14.66 37.69 0.84
CA GLY A 47 -15.06 37.26 2.20
C GLY A 47 -14.01 36.37 2.89
N GLU A 48 -14.14 36.23 4.22
CA GLU A 48 -13.26 35.40 5.06
C GLU A 48 -13.32 33.92 4.66
N VAL A 49 -12.16 33.29 4.54
CA VAL A 49 -12.04 31.87 4.20
C VAL A 49 -12.45 31.03 5.41
N THR A 50 -13.56 30.30 5.28
CA THR A 50 -14.09 29.41 6.34
C THR A 50 -13.64 27.96 6.14
N GLU A 51 -13.58 27.18 7.24
CA GLU A 51 -13.10 25.78 7.26
C GLU A 51 -13.82 24.86 6.25
N GLN A 52 -15.11 25.11 5.99
CA GLN A 52 -15.91 24.36 5.02
C GLN A 52 -15.46 24.59 3.57
N GLN A 53 -15.01 25.81 3.23
CA GLN A 53 -14.55 26.15 1.89
C GLN A 53 -13.19 25.53 1.59
N VAL A 54 -12.30 25.47 2.60
CA VAL A 54 -11.01 24.77 2.51
C VAL A 54 -11.23 23.28 2.22
N THR A 55 -12.16 22.65 2.95
CA THR A 55 -12.47 21.22 2.79
C THR A 55 -13.04 20.87 1.41
N ALA A 56 -13.93 21.70 0.85
CA ALA A 56 -14.51 21.47 -0.48
C ALA A 56 -13.48 21.59 -1.61
N VAL A 57 -12.55 22.55 -1.50
CA VAL A 57 -11.47 22.77 -2.49
C VAL A 57 -10.49 21.60 -2.54
N VAL A 58 -10.21 21.00 -1.38
CA VAL A 58 -9.39 19.79 -1.24
C VAL A 58 -9.99 18.59 -1.97
N GLN A 59 -11.31 18.46 -1.98
CA GLN A 59 -12.01 17.34 -2.61
C GLN A 59 -12.07 17.45 -4.15
N GLU A 60 -12.03 18.65 -4.71
CA GLU A 60 -12.19 18.88 -6.16
C GLU A 60 -10.87 18.89 -6.96
N ILE A 61 -9.74 19.26 -6.35
CA ILE A 61 -8.55 19.68 -7.13
C ILE A 61 -7.65 18.55 -7.63
N VAL A 62 -7.70 17.32 -7.10
CA VAL A 62 -6.77 16.27 -7.54
C VAL A 62 -7.20 15.71 -8.92
N PRO A 63 -6.52 16.03 -10.05
CA PRO A 63 -6.94 15.56 -11.36
C PRO A 63 -6.34 14.16 -11.64
N GLU A 64 -6.99 13.36 -12.49
CA GLU A 64 -6.38 12.16 -13.07
C GLU A 64 -5.26 12.58 -14.05
N PRO A 65 -4.08 11.94 -14.08
CA PRO A 65 -3.73 10.63 -13.50
C PRO A 65 -3.09 10.71 -12.10
N PHE A 66 -3.01 11.90 -11.50
CA PHE A 66 -2.42 12.08 -10.17
C PHE A 66 -3.30 11.48 -9.09
N LYS A 67 -4.64 11.55 -9.22
CA LYS A 67 -5.56 10.93 -8.26
C LYS A 67 -5.39 9.42 -8.18
N SER A 68 -5.33 8.69 -9.29
CA SER A 68 -5.09 7.23 -9.29
C SER A 68 -3.67 6.83 -8.85
N THR A 69 -2.65 7.63 -9.18
CA THR A 69 -1.26 7.37 -8.76
C THR A 69 -1.04 7.66 -7.27
N ILE A 70 -1.66 8.74 -6.77
CA ILE A 70 -1.66 9.11 -5.35
C ILE A 70 -2.52 8.13 -4.57
N LEU A 71 -3.70 7.71 -5.04
CA LEU A 71 -4.51 6.68 -4.38
C LEU A 71 -3.83 5.31 -4.36
N LYS A 72 -3.10 4.93 -5.42
CA LYS A 72 -2.24 3.73 -5.40
C LYS A 72 -1.15 3.83 -4.34
N LYS A 73 -0.41 4.96 -4.33
CA LYS A 73 0.60 5.21 -3.31
C LYS A 73 0.01 5.32 -1.89
N PHE A 74 -1.17 5.91 -1.72
CA PHE A 74 -1.86 6.03 -0.43
C PHE A 74 -2.40 4.68 0.05
N LYS A 75 -2.78 3.77 -0.86
CA LYS A 75 -3.17 2.39 -0.51
C LYS A 75 -1.96 1.53 -0.13
N GLU A 76 -0.78 1.86 -0.64
CA GLU A 76 0.51 1.27 -0.26
C GLU A 76 1.10 1.89 1.02
N ILE A 77 0.89 3.19 1.25
CA ILE A 77 1.31 3.94 2.46
C ILE A 77 0.36 3.68 3.64
N GLY A 78 -0.93 3.42 3.38
CA GLY A 78 -1.98 3.38 4.40
C GLY A 78 -1.97 2.18 5.35
N ASP A 79 -0.97 1.30 5.28
CA ASP A 79 -0.92 0.07 6.09
C ASP A 79 0.08 0.13 7.25
N PHE A 80 0.93 1.16 7.35
CA PHE A 80 1.93 1.25 8.42
C PHE A 80 2.32 2.70 8.75
N ASP A 81 2.50 2.98 10.05
CA ASP A 81 2.91 4.31 10.53
C ASP A 81 4.43 4.47 10.38
N ILE A 82 4.87 5.48 9.62
CA ILE A 82 6.29 5.78 9.37
C ILE A 82 7.06 6.00 10.68
N LYS A 83 6.37 6.42 11.76
CA LYS A 83 6.97 6.57 13.09
C LYS A 83 7.56 5.27 13.65
N ILE A 84 7.04 4.11 13.25
CA ILE A 84 7.56 2.81 13.70
C ILE A 84 9.00 2.63 13.21
N ILE A 85 9.29 3.00 11.96
CA ILE A 85 10.62 2.91 11.37
C ILE A 85 11.60 3.81 12.15
N ASP A 86 11.15 4.99 12.55
CA ASP A 86 11.95 5.94 13.32
C ASP A 86 12.33 5.38 14.68
N GLN A 87 11.39 4.73 15.36
CA GLN A 87 11.63 4.07 16.64
C GLN A 87 12.59 2.88 16.50
N ILE A 88 12.44 2.06 15.46
CA ILE A 88 13.33 0.93 15.18
C ILE A 88 14.77 1.41 14.95
N ILE A 89 14.94 2.44 14.12
CA ILE A 89 16.27 3.00 13.82
C ILE A 89 16.88 3.62 15.07
N GLN A 90 16.10 4.32 15.91
CA GLN A 90 16.57 4.84 17.20
C GLN A 90 17.02 3.73 18.15
N ARG A 91 16.30 2.60 18.18
CA ARG A 91 16.62 1.45 19.06
C ARG A 91 17.89 0.71 18.61
N ARG A 92 18.06 0.50 17.31
CA ARG A 92 19.15 -0.32 16.75
C ARG A 92 20.41 0.50 16.42
N GLY A 93 20.26 1.80 16.15
CA GLY A 93 21.31 2.67 15.68
C GLY A 93 21.38 2.76 14.15
N ALA A 94 21.64 3.96 13.64
CA ALA A 94 21.67 4.27 12.21
C ALA A 94 23.03 3.91 11.58
N SER A 95 23.34 2.62 11.47
CA SER A 95 24.60 2.13 10.87
C SER A 95 24.37 1.03 9.84
N GLN A 96 25.33 0.83 8.94
CA GLN A 96 25.28 -0.25 7.94
C GLN A 96 25.28 -1.65 8.58
N GLU A 97 25.97 -1.81 9.70
CA GLU A 97 26.02 -3.07 10.47
C GLU A 97 24.65 -3.41 11.07
N SER A 98 23.86 -2.39 11.38
CA SER A 98 22.50 -2.53 11.94
C SER A 98 21.42 -2.72 10.88
N LEU A 99 21.73 -2.55 9.59
CA LEU A 99 20.75 -2.59 8.50
C LEU A 99 19.96 -3.90 8.48
N MET A 100 20.63 -5.04 8.67
CA MET A 100 19.98 -6.35 8.69
C MET A 100 18.95 -6.44 9.84
N TYR A 101 19.33 -6.00 11.04
CA TYR A 101 18.45 -6.00 12.20
C TYR A 101 17.28 -5.03 12.06
N ILE A 102 17.51 -3.85 11.47
CA ILE A 102 16.46 -2.87 11.18
C ILE A 102 15.44 -3.46 10.20
N LEU A 103 15.89 -4.11 9.13
CA LEU A 103 15.00 -4.72 8.14
C LEU A 103 14.19 -5.88 8.73
N HIS A 104 14.79 -6.69 9.61
CA HIS A 104 14.07 -7.71 10.35
C HIS A 104 13.01 -7.11 11.27
N ASP A 105 13.36 -6.14 12.10
CA ASP A 105 12.41 -5.47 12.99
C ASP A 105 11.25 -4.82 12.20
N ILE A 106 11.54 -4.19 11.05
CA ILE A 106 10.50 -3.61 10.17
C ILE A 106 9.57 -4.70 9.64
N GLN A 107 10.13 -5.83 9.19
CA GLN A 107 9.32 -6.95 8.71
C GLN A 107 8.50 -7.61 9.84
N ASP A 108 9.02 -7.67 11.06
CA ASP A 108 8.32 -8.27 12.19
C ASP A 108 7.13 -7.41 12.63
N GLU A 109 7.27 -6.08 12.61
CA GLU A 109 6.19 -5.14 12.96
C GLU A 109 5.14 -4.99 11.86
N ILE A 110 5.54 -4.99 10.58
CA ILE A 110 4.66 -4.70 9.43
C ILE A 110 4.22 -5.98 8.69
N GLY A 111 4.94 -7.10 8.86
CA GLY A 111 4.74 -8.36 8.13
C GLY A 111 5.36 -8.41 6.73
N TYR A 112 5.80 -7.27 6.20
CA TYR A 112 6.56 -7.11 4.95
C TYR A 112 7.34 -5.79 4.95
N ILE A 113 8.21 -5.60 3.95
CA ILE A 113 9.05 -4.42 3.81
C ILE A 113 8.63 -3.62 2.58
N PRO A 114 7.84 -2.54 2.76
CA PRO A 114 7.42 -1.65 1.68
C PRO A 114 8.59 -0.81 1.16
N VAL A 115 8.48 -0.36 -0.09
CA VAL A 115 9.50 0.45 -0.77
C VAL A 115 9.78 1.76 -0.04
N GLU A 116 8.74 2.34 0.54
CA GLU A 116 8.78 3.57 1.33
C GLU A 116 9.60 3.38 2.60
N ALA A 117 9.49 2.19 3.23
CA ALA A 117 10.32 1.85 4.39
C ALA A 117 11.80 1.74 4.01
N LEU A 118 12.11 1.10 2.87
CA LEU A 118 13.49 1.04 2.35
C LEU A 118 14.07 2.43 2.10
N ARG A 119 13.26 3.35 1.56
CA ARG A 119 13.66 4.75 1.33
C ARG A 119 13.92 5.47 2.64
N ALA A 120 13.04 5.32 3.63
CA ALA A 120 13.20 5.92 4.95
C ALA A 120 14.49 5.43 5.64
N VAL A 121 14.74 4.11 5.60
CA VAL A 121 15.97 3.50 6.12
C VAL A 121 17.21 4.03 5.40
N SER A 122 17.17 4.10 4.06
CA SER A 122 18.27 4.64 3.25
C SER A 122 18.63 6.07 3.64
N THR A 123 17.64 6.96 3.77
CA THR A 123 17.85 8.36 4.15
C THR A 123 18.38 8.48 5.58
N LYS A 124 17.82 7.73 6.53
CA LYS A 124 18.17 7.86 7.96
C LYS A 124 19.49 7.19 8.33
N CYS A 125 19.82 6.06 7.69
CA CYS A 125 21.09 5.37 7.93
C CYS A 125 22.22 5.89 7.03
N THR A 126 21.94 6.83 6.13
CA THR A 126 22.90 7.37 5.14
C THR A 126 23.51 6.25 4.27
N ILE A 127 22.70 5.25 3.93
CA ILE A 127 23.10 4.11 3.09
C ILE A 127 22.46 4.29 1.72
N PRO A 128 23.19 4.07 0.61
CA PRO A 128 22.61 4.12 -0.73
C PRO A 128 21.39 3.20 -0.86
N LEU A 129 20.31 3.71 -1.44
CA LEU A 129 19.07 2.95 -1.62
C LEU A 129 19.31 1.67 -2.43
N SER A 130 20.21 1.70 -3.42
CA SER A 130 20.62 0.53 -4.19
C SER A 130 21.17 -0.59 -3.31
N THR A 131 21.99 -0.27 -2.32
CA THR A 131 22.55 -1.24 -1.36
C THR A 131 21.45 -1.86 -0.52
N VAL A 132 20.53 -1.05 0.00
CA VAL A 132 19.39 -1.53 0.79
C VAL A 132 18.50 -2.48 -0.04
N TYR A 133 18.21 -2.11 -1.28
CA TYR A 133 17.47 -2.97 -2.22
C TYR A 133 18.21 -4.27 -2.55
N ASN A 134 19.53 -4.20 -2.74
CA ASN A 134 20.34 -5.40 -3.01
C ASN A 134 20.25 -6.38 -1.83
N VAL A 135 20.31 -5.90 -0.59
CA VAL A 135 20.15 -6.77 0.59
C VAL A 135 18.78 -7.43 0.59
N VAL A 136 17.72 -6.64 0.44
CA VAL A 136 16.34 -7.15 0.53
C VAL A 136 15.98 -8.09 -0.63
N THR A 137 16.53 -7.88 -1.82
CA THR A 137 16.32 -8.79 -2.96
C THR A 137 17.22 -10.02 -2.92
N PHE A 138 18.39 -9.94 -2.29
CA PHE A 138 19.33 -11.07 -2.17
C PHE A 138 18.86 -12.11 -1.15
N TYR A 139 18.33 -11.67 0.00
CA TYR A 139 17.86 -12.58 1.05
C TYR A 139 16.38 -12.94 0.87
N LYS A 140 16.10 -14.21 0.55
CA LYS A 140 14.72 -14.75 0.41
C LYS A 140 13.85 -14.63 1.67
N ALA A 141 14.44 -14.41 2.83
CA ALA A 141 13.72 -14.23 4.08
C ALA A 141 12.91 -12.92 4.12
N PHE A 142 13.29 -11.93 3.30
CA PHE A 142 12.58 -10.67 3.23
C PHE A 142 11.46 -10.69 2.19
N LYS A 143 10.29 -10.21 2.61
CA LYS A 143 9.09 -10.06 1.79
C LYS A 143 8.95 -8.59 1.44
N THR A 144 9.08 -8.26 0.16
CA THR A 144 8.93 -6.87 -0.34
C THR A 144 7.50 -6.51 -0.72
N GLN A 145 6.61 -7.50 -0.72
CA GLN A 145 5.21 -7.33 -1.09
C GLN A 145 4.33 -7.67 0.10
N LYS A 146 3.20 -6.96 0.21
CA LYS A 146 2.18 -7.24 1.22
C LYS A 146 1.79 -8.72 1.17
N PRO A 147 1.85 -9.45 2.30
CA PRO A 147 1.35 -10.81 2.34
C PRO A 147 -0.16 -10.75 2.13
N ALA A 148 -0.67 -11.67 1.31
CA ALA A 148 -2.11 -11.83 1.22
C ALA A 148 -2.63 -12.37 2.55
N GLN A 149 -3.83 -11.93 2.95
CA GLN A 149 -4.52 -12.44 4.14
C GLN A 149 -4.81 -13.93 4.02
N HIS A 150 -5.10 -14.39 2.79
CA HIS A 150 -5.34 -15.79 2.46
C HIS A 150 -4.43 -16.23 1.32
N THR A 151 -3.85 -17.42 1.43
CA THR A 151 -3.12 -18.06 0.33
C THR A 151 -3.91 -19.28 -0.15
N ILE A 152 -4.31 -19.25 -1.42
CA ILE A 152 -5.01 -20.34 -2.09
C ILE A 152 -4.04 -21.01 -3.06
N LYS A 153 -3.79 -22.31 -2.88
CA LYS A 153 -3.01 -23.12 -3.84
C LYS A 153 -3.94 -24.04 -4.62
N ILE A 154 -3.88 -23.98 -5.94
CA ILE A 154 -4.67 -24.86 -6.82
C ILE A 154 -3.81 -26.03 -7.30
N CYS A 155 -4.36 -27.24 -7.24
CA CYS A 155 -3.77 -28.42 -7.84
C CYS A 155 -3.82 -28.36 -9.37
N CYS A 156 -2.65 -28.34 -10.01
CA CYS A 156 -2.49 -28.40 -11.47
C CYS A 156 -2.20 -29.82 -11.98
N GLY A 157 -2.38 -30.84 -11.15
CA GLY A 157 -2.26 -32.25 -11.56
C GLY A 157 -3.33 -32.65 -12.57
N THR A 158 -3.03 -33.65 -13.40
CA THR A 158 -3.87 -34.08 -14.53
C THR A 158 -5.30 -34.44 -14.12
N ALA A 159 -5.48 -35.16 -13.01
CA ALA A 159 -6.80 -35.54 -12.50
C ALA A 159 -7.67 -34.32 -12.15
N CYS A 160 -7.05 -33.27 -11.59
CA CYS A 160 -7.73 -32.01 -11.27
C CYS A 160 -8.04 -31.20 -12.53
N ALA A 161 -7.11 -31.17 -13.49
CA ALA A 161 -7.32 -30.48 -14.77
C ALA A 161 -8.50 -31.08 -15.57
N LEU A 162 -8.66 -32.42 -15.55
CA LEU A 162 -9.81 -33.11 -16.16
C LEU A 162 -11.13 -32.82 -15.45
N LYS A 163 -11.09 -32.37 -14.19
CA LYS A 163 -12.24 -32.02 -13.34
C LYS A 163 -12.45 -30.50 -13.26
N ASP A 164 -12.00 -29.76 -14.27
CA ASP A 164 -12.23 -28.33 -14.44
C ASP A 164 -11.59 -27.43 -13.34
N THR A 165 -10.35 -27.74 -12.92
CA THR A 165 -9.60 -26.76 -12.10
C THR A 165 -9.28 -25.46 -12.84
N HIS A 166 -9.31 -25.45 -14.17
CA HIS A 166 -9.16 -24.22 -14.95
C HIS A 166 -10.34 -23.26 -14.76
N GLY A 167 -11.59 -23.77 -14.79
CA GLY A 167 -12.76 -22.98 -14.43
C GLY A 167 -12.69 -22.46 -13.00
N LEU A 168 -12.25 -23.29 -12.05
CA LEU A 168 -12.05 -22.90 -10.65
C LEU A 168 -11.01 -21.78 -10.50
N GLN A 169 -9.88 -21.87 -11.22
CA GLN A 169 -8.87 -20.83 -11.24
C GLN A 169 -9.45 -19.51 -11.76
N HIS A 170 -10.21 -19.56 -12.86
CA HIS A 170 -10.82 -18.36 -13.43
C HIS A 170 -11.84 -17.72 -12.48
N GLU A 171 -12.61 -18.53 -11.74
CA GLU A 171 -13.54 -18.04 -10.73
C GLU A 171 -12.82 -17.31 -9.59
N ILE A 172 -11.71 -17.87 -9.09
CA ILE A 172 -10.89 -17.24 -8.05
C ILE A 172 -10.27 -15.94 -8.58
N GLU A 173 -9.74 -15.93 -9.81
CA GLU A 173 -9.17 -14.73 -10.44
C GLU A 173 -10.25 -13.65 -10.68
N SER A 174 -11.46 -14.04 -11.06
CA SER A 174 -12.58 -13.11 -11.24
C SER A 174 -13.02 -12.48 -9.92
N LYS A 175 -13.16 -13.29 -8.86
CA LYS A 175 -13.59 -12.84 -7.53
C LYS A 175 -12.50 -12.04 -6.80
N PHE A 176 -11.26 -12.51 -6.84
CA PHE A 176 -10.18 -12.02 -5.98
C PHE A 176 -8.95 -11.50 -6.71
N GLY A 177 -8.88 -11.57 -8.05
CA GLY A 177 -7.68 -11.19 -8.81
C GLY A 177 -7.27 -9.71 -8.69
N HIS A 178 -8.17 -8.85 -8.19
CA HIS A 178 -7.89 -7.44 -7.88
C HIS A 178 -7.72 -7.18 -6.37
N ALA A 179 -7.98 -8.17 -5.53
CA ALA A 179 -7.92 -8.06 -4.08
C ALA A 179 -6.53 -8.47 -3.59
N ALA A 180 -5.79 -7.54 -2.99
CA ALA A 180 -4.51 -7.83 -2.36
C ALA A 180 -4.62 -8.77 -1.13
N THR A 181 -5.85 -9.14 -0.75
CA THR A 181 -6.16 -10.01 0.39
C THR A 181 -6.00 -11.50 0.05
N VAL A 182 -6.01 -11.91 -1.22
CA VAL A 182 -5.92 -13.32 -1.61
C VAL A 182 -4.77 -13.53 -2.60
N ARG A 183 -3.84 -14.42 -2.26
CA ARG A 183 -2.75 -14.85 -3.13
C ARG A 183 -3.10 -16.19 -3.75
N LEU A 184 -3.14 -16.23 -5.08
CA LEU A 184 -3.35 -17.47 -5.83
C LEU A 184 -2.02 -18.06 -6.27
N GLU A 185 -1.77 -19.30 -5.89
CA GLU A 185 -0.58 -20.07 -6.28
C GLU A 185 -0.98 -21.36 -6.99
N LYS A 186 -0.11 -21.82 -7.87
CA LYS A 186 -0.25 -23.11 -8.55
C LYS A 186 0.68 -24.10 -7.89
N THR A 187 0.15 -25.28 -7.54
CA THR A 187 0.92 -26.38 -6.99
C THR A 187 0.68 -27.66 -7.78
N LEU A 188 1.56 -28.64 -7.62
CA LEU A 188 1.53 -29.87 -8.41
C LEU A 188 0.39 -30.80 -7.98
N CYS A 189 0.52 -31.47 -6.84
CA CYS A 189 -0.43 -32.49 -6.41
C CYS A 189 -0.52 -32.55 -4.89
N PHE A 190 -1.75 -32.67 -4.38
CA PHE A 190 -2.04 -32.89 -2.96
C PHE A 190 -2.27 -34.37 -2.61
N GLY A 191 -2.28 -35.27 -3.59
CA GLY A 191 -2.54 -36.70 -3.39
C GLY A 191 -4.02 -37.08 -3.28
N CYS A 192 -4.95 -36.14 -3.47
CA CYS A 192 -6.40 -36.36 -3.34
C CYS A 192 -7.12 -36.51 -4.69
N CYS A 193 -6.56 -37.28 -5.61
CA CYS A 193 -7.08 -37.41 -6.97
C CYS A 193 -8.51 -37.99 -7.03
N ASP A 194 -8.88 -38.84 -6.07
CA ASP A 194 -10.20 -39.49 -5.99
C ASP A 194 -11.33 -38.49 -5.75
N CYS A 195 -11.02 -37.35 -5.11
CA CYS A 195 -11.97 -36.29 -4.79
C CYS A 195 -11.67 -34.98 -5.55
N ALA A 196 -11.01 -35.06 -6.71
CA ALA A 196 -10.70 -33.88 -7.52
C ALA A 196 -11.97 -33.07 -7.91
N PRO A 197 -11.91 -31.73 -8.01
CA PRO A 197 -10.73 -30.86 -7.92
C PRO A 197 -10.27 -30.61 -6.47
N ALA A 198 -8.98 -30.34 -6.26
CA ALA A 198 -8.40 -30.06 -4.94
C ALA A 198 -7.70 -28.70 -4.87
N ILE A 199 -7.93 -27.99 -3.76
CA ILE A 199 -7.28 -26.71 -3.42
C ILE A 199 -6.79 -26.73 -1.98
N GLU A 200 -5.79 -25.92 -1.67
CA GLU A 200 -5.36 -25.64 -0.29
C GLU A 200 -5.67 -24.17 0.01
N VAL A 201 -6.32 -23.90 1.14
CA VAL A 201 -6.54 -22.54 1.65
C VAL A 201 -5.88 -22.47 3.03
N ASP A 202 -4.89 -21.60 3.18
CA ASP A 202 -4.15 -21.36 4.43
C ASP A 202 -3.64 -22.64 5.11
N GLY A 203 -3.14 -23.58 4.30
CA GLY A 203 -2.58 -24.86 4.78
C GLY A 203 -3.60 -25.99 4.97
N THR A 204 -4.90 -25.74 4.74
CA THR A 204 -5.94 -26.79 4.80
C THR A 204 -6.39 -27.18 3.40
N VAL A 205 -6.38 -28.48 3.09
CA VAL A 205 -6.79 -29.02 1.78
C VAL A 205 -8.30 -29.26 1.75
N TYR A 206 -8.95 -28.77 0.69
CA TYR A 206 -10.37 -28.95 0.37
C TYR A 206 -10.51 -29.61 -1.00
N THR A 207 -11.51 -30.47 -1.15
CA THR A 207 -11.70 -31.32 -2.34
C THR A 207 -13.15 -31.30 -2.82
N GLY A 208 -13.38 -31.49 -4.11
CA GLY A 208 -14.72 -31.60 -4.70
C GLY A 208 -15.57 -30.34 -4.44
N ASP A 209 -16.81 -30.54 -4.02
CA ASP A 209 -17.75 -29.44 -3.73
C ASP A 209 -17.28 -28.55 -2.57
N ALA A 210 -16.54 -29.12 -1.61
CA ALA A 210 -15.99 -28.37 -0.49
C ALA A 210 -14.95 -27.33 -0.93
N ALA A 211 -14.23 -27.60 -2.03
CA ALA A 211 -13.30 -26.62 -2.60
C ALA A 211 -14.04 -25.38 -3.11
N ARG A 212 -15.16 -25.57 -3.84
CA ARG A 212 -15.99 -24.47 -4.36
C ARG A 212 -16.68 -23.70 -3.23
N ALA A 213 -17.30 -24.40 -2.28
CA ALA A 213 -17.96 -23.77 -1.13
C ALA A 213 -16.98 -22.93 -0.29
N LYS A 214 -15.73 -23.39 -0.15
CA LYS A 214 -14.72 -22.62 0.59
C LYS A 214 -14.37 -21.30 -0.10
N ILE A 215 -14.27 -21.29 -1.43
CA ILE A 215 -14.01 -20.06 -2.21
C ILE A 215 -15.15 -19.05 -2.05
N GLU A 216 -16.40 -19.51 -2.00
CA GLU A 216 -17.56 -18.64 -1.76
C GLU A 216 -17.55 -18.02 -0.35
N THR A 217 -17.02 -18.74 0.63
CA THR A 217 -16.98 -18.28 2.04
C THR A 217 -15.80 -17.33 2.32
N LEU A 218 -14.85 -17.18 1.38
CA LEU A 218 -13.68 -16.31 1.53
C LEU A 218 -13.94 -14.84 1.11
N ALA A 219 -15.15 -14.53 0.64
CA ALA A 219 -15.58 -13.18 0.26
C ALA A 219 -16.13 -12.40 1.46
#